data_AF-A0A259IF85-F1
#
_entry.id   AF-A0A259IF85-F1
#
_cell.length_a   1.000
_cell.length_b   1.000
_cell.length_c   1.000
_cell.angle_alpha   90.00
_cell.angle_beta   90.00
_cell.angle_gamma   90.00
#
_symmetry.space_group_name_H-M   'P 1'
#
loop_
_entity.id
_entity.type
_entity.pdbx_description
1 polymer ?
#
loop_
_entity_poly.entity_id
_entity_poly.type
_entity_poly.pdbx_seq_one_letter_code
_entity_poly.pdbx_strand_id
1 'polypeptide(L)'
;MYMVGVVAFALWSGRNPRSFDIWWWALFVVLLIDPMAPYTPGFWLSFGAVAAILFAMQDSDGLLGLPTGRELELGWLYRLSQALKEACRVQAVVTIALLPLTLYWFYQVSIVSPLANAIAIPVVSYVVTPLAIAGALLPDFIGKWLLISAHATMDYLAILLAWMANWRWGVVWSSQPAWWAIVFSTVGIIMTIRPGSIRESWFSRVVGLALTTSLFIHPSQNTNLSLGEFRATVLDIGQGTAVLIETRTKRLLYDTGPIQGKDNAGQRIILPYLRGRGINHIDRMVISHSDSDHIGGAATLLKEIRFDSMMGSLPSTNPLLANLEGRKIPAIPCRFGQQWSWDGVEFHIWHPYADTVFEDQYPRKPNEVSCVLEVRNTSTSFWLTGDVEKQGEADITERLTQEALNDLQDKALIFMAPHHGSKTSSSQGLLTVLNPDQAFAQNGYRNRYGHPHPTVTARYQSMNIPFYQSPSTGAQVWEFPAKSELNQSEPIFWRQHSQRLWHRKGE
;
A
#
# COMPACT_ATOMS: atom_id res chain seq x y z
N MET A 1 -10.54 -24.05 -11.72
CA MET A 1 -11.68 -24.85 -12.21
C MET A 1 -11.84 -24.75 -13.72
N TYR A 2 -11.80 -23.57 -14.35
CA TYR A 2 -12.00 -23.43 -15.80
C TYR A 2 -10.95 -24.11 -16.69
N MET A 3 -9.65 -23.94 -16.42
CA MET A 3 -8.60 -24.65 -17.19
C MET A 3 -8.76 -26.18 -17.13
N VAL A 4 -8.99 -26.73 -15.93
CA VAL A 4 -9.24 -28.18 -15.75
C VAL A 4 -10.51 -28.61 -16.48
N GLY A 5 -11.57 -27.79 -16.47
CA GLY A 5 -12.80 -28.03 -17.22
C GLY A 5 -12.59 -28.07 -18.74
N VAL A 6 -11.77 -27.16 -19.28
CA VAL A 6 -11.42 -27.14 -20.71
C VAL A 6 -10.58 -28.37 -21.09
N VAL A 7 -9.61 -28.76 -20.24
CA VAL A 7 -8.82 -29.99 -20.43
C VAL A 7 -9.72 -31.22 -20.40
N ALA A 8 -10.61 -31.33 -19.40
CA ALA A 8 -11.55 -32.44 -19.27
C ALA A 8 -12.49 -32.53 -20.49
N PHE A 9 -13.02 -31.40 -20.96
CA PHE A 9 -13.84 -31.34 -22.16
C PHE A 9 -13.08 -31.76 -23.41
N ALA A 10 -11.83 -31.31 -23.58
CA ALA A 10 -10.98 -31.73 -24.69
C ALA A 10 -10.74 -33.25 -24.70
N LEU A 11 -10.38 -33.81 -23.54
CA LEU A 11 -10.17 -35.25 -23.37
C LEU A 11 -11.46 -36.05 -23.60
N TRP A 12 -12.60 -35.61 -23.03
CA TRP A 12 -13.90 -36.28 -23.21
C TRP A 12 -14.44 -36.17 -24.65
N SER A 13 -14.08 -35.13 -25.39
CA SER A 13 -14.43 -34.98 -26.80
C SER A 13 -13.46 -35.68 -27.76
N GLY A 14 -12.48 -36.44 -27.23
CA GLY A 14 -11.48 -37.16 -28.02
C GLY A 14 -10.52 -36.24 -28.77
N ARG A 15 -10.44 -34.96 -28.39
CA ARG A 15 -9.56 -33.97 -29.00
C ARG A 15 -8.23 -33.92 -28.26
N ASN A 16 -7.14 -33.79 -29.01
CA ASN A 16 -5.80 -33.59 -28.46
C ASN A 16 -5.27 -32.19 -28.82
N PRO A 17 -5.87 -31.11 -28.29
CA PRO A 17 -5.47 -29.74 -28.59
C PRO A 17 -4.06 -29.47 -28.06
N ARG A 18 -3.34 -28.54 -28.71
CA ARG A 18 -2.03 -28.12 -28.18
C ARG A 18 -2.24 -27.43 -26.84
N SER A 19 -1.26 -27.51 -25.95
CA SER A 19 -1.39 -26.94 -24.59
C SER A 19 -1.72 -25.45 -24.59
N PHE A 20 -1.18 -24.68 -25.55
CA PHE A 20 -1.52 -23.26 -25.71
C PHE A 20 -2.95 -23.04 -26.21
N ASP A 21 -3.53 -23.96 -26.98
CA ASP A 21 -4.93 -23.85 -27.40
C ASP A 21 -5.84 -23.95 -26.17
N ILE A 22 -5.59 -24.92 -25.28
CA ILE A 22 -6.31 -25.08 -24.00
C ILE A 22 -6.23 -23.79 -23.18
N TRP A 23 -5.04 -23.18 -23.12
CA TRP A 23 -4.83 -21.91 -22.43
C TRP A 23 -5.67 -20.78 -23.04
N TRP A 24 -5.69 -20.63 -24.37
CA TRP A 24 -6.51 -19.64 -25.08
C TRP A 24 -8.01 -19.84 -24.86
N TRP A 25 -8.50 -21.09 -24.91
CA TRP A 25 -9.90 -21.42 -24.64
C TRP A 25 -10.29 -21.09 -23.21
N ALA A 26 -9.46 -21.45 -22.23
CA ALA A 26 -9.71 -21.11 -20.83
C ALA A 26 -9.71 -19.60 -20.61
N LEU A 27 -8.78 -18.88 -21.24
CA LEU A 27 -8.73 -17.42 -21.19
C LEU A 27 -9.99 -16.79 -21.76
N PHE A 28 -10.43 -17.25 -22.94
CA PHE A 28 -11.65 -16.78 -23.58
C PHE A 28 -12.88 -16.97 -22.69
N VAL A 29 -13.07 -18.17 -22.12
CA VAL A 29 -14.21 -18.46 -21.23
C VAL A 29 -14.20 -17.57 -19.99
N VAL A 30 -13.03 -17.37 -19.37
CA VAL A 30 -12.91 -16.50 -18.19
C VAL A 30 -13.28 -15.07 -18.54
N LEU A 31 -12.75 -14.51 -19.64
CA LEU A 31 -13.05 -13.13 -20.05
C LEU A 31 -14.50 -12.93 -20.51
N LEU A 32 -15.15 -13.99 -21.01
CA LEU A 32 -16.56 -13.96 -21.36
C LEU A 32 -17.45 -13.88 -20.10
N ILE A 33 -17.09 -14.60 -19.03
CA ILE A 33 -17.85 -14.64 -17.77
C ILE A 33 -17.55 -13.40 -16.90
N ASP A 34 -16.28 -13.03 -16.81
CA ASP A 34 -15.79 -11.91 -16.01
C ASP A 34 -14.84 -11.04 -16.84
N PRO A 35 -15.37 -10.04 -17.58
CA PRO A 35 -14.55 -9.13 -18.35
C PRO A 35 -13.68 -8.21 -17.48
N MET A 36 -13.93 -8.14 -16.17
CA MET A 36 -13.12 -7.38 -15.22
C MET A 36 -11.96 -8.20 -14.62
N ALA A 37 -11.87 -9.50 -14.92
CA ALA A 37 -10.79 -10.36 -14.45
C ALA A 37 -9.37 -9.77 -14.66
N PRO A 38 -9.04 -9.12 -15.80
CA PRO A 38 -7.73 -8.50 -16.02
C PRO A 38 -7.34 -7.39 -15.03
N TYR A 39 -8.30 -6.81 -14.30
CA TYR A 39 -8.02 -5.82 -13.25
C TYR A 39 -7.56 -6.45 -11.93
N THR A 40 -7.63 -7.77 -11.82
CA THR A 40 -7.22 -8.50 -10.60
C THR A 40 -5.80 -9.05 -10.74
N PRO A 41 -4.98 -9.00 -9.68
CA PRO A 41 -3.66 -9.65 -9.68
C PRO A 41 -3.76 -11.16 -9.95
N GLY A 42 -4.82 -11.82 -9.45
CA GLY A 42 -5.01 -13.27 -9.57
C GLY A 42 -5.08 -13.76 -11.02
N PHE A 43 -5.69 -12.98 -11.91
CA PHE A 43 -5.73 -13.28 -13.35
C PHE A 43 -4.31 -13.39 -13.93
N TRP A 44 -3.49 -12.36 -13.70
CA TRP A 44 -2.12 -12.28 -14.23
C TRP A 44 -1.20 -13.34 -13.62
N LEU A 45 -1.28 -13.54 -12.30
CA LEU A 45 -0.48 -14.55 -11.61
C LEU A 45 -0.82 -15.97 -12.09
N SER A 46 -2.09 -16.24 -12.42
CA SER A 46 -2.51 -17.56 -12.90
C SER A 46 -2.17 -17.77 -14.37
N PHE A 47 -2.76 -16.99 -15.28
CA PHE A 47 -2.57 -17.19 -16.72
C PHE A 47 -1.12 -16.93 -17.14
N GLY A 48 -0.45 -15.96 -16.52
CA GLY A 48 0.97 -15.67 -16.75
C GLY A 48 1.89 -16.81 -16.30
N ALA A 49 1.65 -17.41 -15.13
CA ALA A 49 2.43 -18.56 -14.67
C ALA A 49 2.28 -19.76 -15.63
N VAL A 50 1.05 -20.09 -16.01
CA VAL A 50 0.80 -21.21 -16.92
C VAL A 50 1.41 -20.97 -18.29
N ALA A 51 1.27 -19.76 -18.85
CA ALA A 51 1.91 -19.42 -20.13
C ALA A 51 3.44 -19.56 -20.07
N ALA A 52 4.07 -19.11 -18.98
CA ALA A 52 5.51 -19.25 -18.78
C ALA A 52 5.95 -20.71 -18.66
N ILE A 53 5.20 -21.54 -17.92
CA ILE A 53 5.45 -22.99 -17.82
C ILE A 53 5.35 -23.64 -19.21
N LEU A 54 4.25 -23.39 -19.93
CA LEU A 54 4.01 -23.96 -21.26
C LEU A 54 5.07 -23.53 -22.29
N PHE A 55 5.57 -22.30 -22.19
CA PHE A 55 6.66 -21.82 -23.03
C PHE A 55 8.01 -22.45 -22.67
N ALA A 56 8.36 -22.46 -21.39
CA ALA A 56 9.68 -22.88 -20.93
C ALA A 56 9.89 -24.39 -20.95
N MET A 57 8.82 -25.18 -20.96
CA MET A 57 8.88 -26.65 -20.81
C MET A 57 8.45 -27.43 -22.07
N GLN A 58 8.51 -26.79 -23.24
CA GLN A 58 8.20 -27.43 -24.53
C GLN A 58 9.11 -28.64 -24.86
N ASP A 59 10.29 -28.68 -24.27
CA ASP A 59 11.32 -29.71 -24.42
C ASP A 59 11.33 -30.72 -23.25
N SER A 60 10.34 -30.64 -22.34
CA SER A 60 10.20 -31.59 -21.23
C SER A 60 9.28 -32.74 -21.65
N ASP A 61 9.84 -33.94 -21.76
CA ASP A 61 9.08 -35.15 -22.07
C ASP A 61 8.04 -35.49 -20.97
N GLY A 62 8.23 -34.98 -19.74
CA GLY A 62 7.43 -35.33 -18.55
C GLY A 62 6.24 -34.43 -18.21
N LEU A 63 6.09 -33.23 -18.82
CA LEU A 63 5.13 -32.23 -18.32
C LEU A 63 3.65 -32.66 -18.44
N LEU A 64 3.34 -33.55 -19.38
CA LEU A 64 1.95 -33.94 -19.63
C LEU A 64 1.52 -35.23 -18.93
N GLY A 65 2.39 -35.87 -18.14
CA GLY A 65 2.01 -37.05 -17.35
C GLY A 65 1.30 -38.14 -18.15
N LEU A 66 1.47 -38.16 -19.48
CA LEU A 66 0.98 -39.23 -20.33
C LEU A 66 1.92 -40.40 -20.05
N PRO A 67 1.46 -41.46 -19.35
CA PRO A 67 2.32 -42.57 -19.02
C PRO A 67 2.77 -43.18 -20.34
N THR A 68 4.04 -42.98 -20.71
CA THR A 68 4.56 -43.48 -21.99
C THR A 68 4.79 -45.00 -21.97
N GLY A 69 4.40 -45.68 -20.88
CA GLY A 69 4.61 -47.11 -20.65
C GLY A 69 6.06 -47.48 -20.32
N ARG A 70 7.04 -46.61 -20.60
CA ARG A 70 8.48 -46.81 -20.38
C ARG A 70 8.96 -46.44 -18.98
N GLU A 71 8.10 -45.86 -18.15
CA GLU A 71 8.44 -45.40 -16.80
C GLU A 71 8.74 -46.55 -15.82
N LEU A 72 8.22 -47.75 -16.10
CA LEU A 72 8.44 -48.93 -15.26
C LEU A 72 9.81 -49.62 -15.53
N GLU A 73 10.49 -49.29 -16.63
CA GLU A 73 11.78 -49.87 -17.00
C GLU A 73 12.98 -49.13 -16.36
N LEU A 74 12.75 -47.93 -15.80
CA LEU A 74 13.79 -47.09 -15.21
C LEU A 74 13.86 -47.22 -13.68
N GLY A 75 15.09 -47.30 -13.16
CA GLY A 75 15.34 -47.35 -11.71
C GLY A 75 14.69 -46.19 -10.95
N TRP A 76 14.16 -46.47 -9.76
CA TRP A 76 13.42 -45.47 -8.95
C TRP A 76 14.24 -44.21 -8.64
N LEU A 77 15.56 -44.35 -8.44
CA LEU A 77 16.49 -43.23 -8.22
C LEU A 77 16.58 -42.30 -9.43
N TYR A 78 16.55 -42.87 -10.64
CA TYR A 78 16.58 -42.09 -11.88
C TYR A 78 15.27 -41.33 -12.08
N ARG A 79 14.13 -41.96 -11.79
CA ARG A 79 12.82 -41.30 -11.84
C ARG A 79 12.71 -40.16 -10.83
N LEU A 80 13.15 -40.40 -9.60
CA LEU A 80 13.17 -39.38 -8.56
C LEU A 80 14.06 -38.20 -8.95
N SER A 81 15.26 -38.45 -9.49
CA SER A 81 16.17 -37.38 -9.88
C SER A 81 15.62 -36.55 -11.06
N GLN A 82 14.98 -37.19 -12.03
CA GLN A 82 14.32 -36.48 -13.14
C GLN A 82 13.12 -35.65 -12.66
N ALA A 83 12.27 -36.23 -11.81
CA ALA A 83 11.13 -35.51 -11.22
C ALA A 83 11.59 -34.29 -10.40
N LEU A 84 12.64 -34.45 -9.58
CA LEU A 84 13.23 -33.33 -8.83
C LEU A 84 13.81 -32.27 -9.76
N LYS A 85 14.49 -32.67 -10.85
CA LYS A 85 15.06 -31.73 -11.84
C LYS A 85 13.95 -30.94 -12.55
N GLU A 86 12.88 -31.59 -12.98
CA GLU A 86 11.73 -30.93 -13.59
C GLU A 86 11.00 -30.03 -12.60
N ALA A 87 10.79 -30.48 -11.35
CA ALA A 87 10.18 -29.66 -10.31
C ALA A 87 11.00 -28.40 -10.00
N CYS A 88 12.33 -28.53 -9.88
CA CYS A 88 13.23 -27.40 -9.72
C CYS A 88 13.17 -26.45 -10.93
N ARG A 89 13.08 -26.98 -12.15
CA ARG A 89 12.93 -26.18 -13.37
C ARG A 89 11.61 -25.42 -13.40
N VAL A 90 10.48 -26.07 -13.14
CA VAL A 90 9.15 -25.43 -13.02
C VAL A 90 9.22 -24.30 -12.01
N GLN A 91 9.74 -24.58 -10.82
CA GLN A 91 9.78 -23.60 -9.74
C GLN A 91 10.67 -22.41 -10.10
N ALA A 92 11.83 -22.62 -10.74
CA ALA A 92 12.68 -21.55 -11.21
C ALA A 92 11.99 -20.69 -12.29
N VAL A 93 11.35 -21.32 -13.27
CA VAL A 93 10.60 -20.65 -14.34
C VAL A 93 9.50 -19.78 -13.77
N VAL A 94 8.64 -20.35 -12.92
CA VAL A 94 7.51 -19.62 -12.31
C VAL A 94 8.03 -18.47 -11.43
N THR A 95 9.08 -18.72 -10.64
CA THR A 95 9.67 -17.68 -9.79
C THR A 95 10.15 -16.50 -10.63
N ILE A 96 10.94 -16.75 -11.69
CA ILE A 96 11.50 -15.71 -12.55
C ILE A 96 10.40 -15.01 -13.35
N ALA A 97 9.47 -15.77 -13.94
CA ALA A 97 8.43 -15.23 -14.80
C ALA A 97 7.42 -14.35 -14.05
N LEU A 98 7.16 -14.64 -12.78
CA LEU A 98 6.21 -13.88 -11.96
C LEU A 98 6.82 -12.66 -11.28
N LEU A 99 8.16 -12.51 -11.27
CA LEU A 99 8.85 -11.35 -10.66
C LEU A 99 8.23 -9.98 -11.00
N PRO A 100 8.04 -9.60 -12.28
CA PRO A 100 7.49 -8.29 -12.63
C PRO A 100 6.06 -8.13 -12.09
N LEU A 101 5.27 -9.19 -12.10
CA LEU A 101 3.88 -9.17 -11.61
C LEU A 101 3.84 -9.03 -10.08
N THR A 102 4.68 -9.78 -9.36
CA THR A 102 4.71 -9.71 -7.89
C THR A 102 5.22 -8.36 -7.40
N LEU A 103 6.24 -7.80 -8.07
CA LEU A 103 6.75 -6.47 -7.74
C LEU A 103 5.76 -5.36 -8.10
N TYR A 104 5.06 -5.47 -9.24
CA TYR A 104 4.09 -4.47 -9.67
C TYR A 104 2.87 -4.37 -8.75
N TRP A 105 2.36 -5.51 -8.28
CA TRP A 105 1.13 -5.56 -7.48
C TRP A 105 1.36 -5.57 -5.98
N PHE A 106 2.47 -6.15 -5.50
CA PHE A 106 2.71 -6.35 -4.06
C PHE A 106 3.96 -5.66 -3.54
N TYR A 107 4.77 -5.05 -4.41
CA TYR A 107 6.00 -4.33 -4.02
C TYR A 107 7.03 -5.24 -3.30
N GLN A 108 6.92 -6.55 -3.52
CA GLN A 108 7.72 -7.55 -2.80
C GLN A 108 7.96 -8.80 -3.64
N VAL A 109 9.03 -9.51 -3.30
CA VAL A 109 9.36 -10.85 -3.81
C VAL A 109 9.65 -11.76 -2.62
N SER A 110 8.98 -12.91 -2.55
CA SER A 110 9.29 -13.91 -1.54
C SER A 110 10.46 -14.79 -2.00
N ILE A 111 11.60 -14.67 -1.32
CA ILE A 111 12.78 -15.52 -1.56
C ILE A 111 12.51 -16.96 -1.11
N VAL A 112 11.67 -17.13 -0.09
CA VAL A 112 11.41 -18.45 0.50
C VAL A 112 10.34 -19.23 -0.26
N SER A 113 9.60 -18.57 -1.17
CA SER A 113 8.54 -19.17 -1.99
C SER A 113 8.95 -20.49 -2.68
N PRO A 114 10.14 -20.63 -3.31
CA PRO A 114 10.57 -21.91 -3.88
C PRO A 114 10.64 -23.05 -2.87
N LEU A 115 11.18 -22.80 -1.68
CA LEU A 115 11.27 -23.80 -0.62
C LEU A 115 9.89 -24.10 -0.02
N ALA A 116 9.11 -23.05 0.24
CA ALA A 116 7.75 -23.18 0.74
C ALA A 116 6.87 -24.00 -0.22
N ASN A 117 6.94 -23.73 -1.53
CA ASN A 117 6.19 -24.44 -2.56
C ASN A 117 6.67 -25.89 -2.73
N ALA A 118 7.97 -26.16 -2.60
CA ALA A 118 8.51 -27.52 -2.66
C ALA A 118 7.91 -28.44 -1.58
N ILE A 119 7.48 -27.88 -0.44
CA ILE A 119 6.81 -28.60 0.64
C ILE A 119 5.29 -28.52 0.51
N ALA A 120 4.75 -27.31 0.32
CA ALA A 120 3.32 -27.05 0.35
C ALA A 120 2.59 -27.70 -0.83
N ILE A 121 3.12 -27.62 -2.06
CA ILE A 121 2.45 -28.16 -3.24
C ILE A 121 2.25 -29.68 -3.11
N PRO A 122 3.28 -30.50 -2.76
CA PRO A 122 3.07 -31.93 -2.55
C PRO A 122 2.12 -32.24 -1.40
N VAL A 123 2.25 -31.58 -0.25
CA VAL A 123 1.38 -31.83 0.91
C VAL A 123 -0.08 -31.51 0.57
N VAL A 124 -0.34 -30.36 -0.05
CA VAL A 124 -1.70 -29.97 -0.43
C VAL A 124 -2.26 -30.89 -1.52
N SER A 125 -1.45 -31.21 -2.54
CA SER A 125 -1.92 -31.98 -3.70
C SER A 125 -2.12 -33.46 -3.41
N TYR A 126 -1.24 -34.09 -2.62
CA TYR A 126 -1.25 -35.53 -2.39
C TYR A 126 -1.86 -35.95 -1.05
N VAL A 127 -1.97 -35.04 -0.08
CA VAL A 127 -2.52 -35.36 1.24
C VAL A 127 -3.81 -34.59 1.49
N VAL A 128 -3.76 -33.26 1.53
CA VAL A 128 -4.92 -32.44 1.95
C VAL A 128 -6.08 -32.57 0.96
N THR A 129 -5.82 -32.38 -0.34
CA THR A 129 -6.89 -32.38 -1.35
C THR A 129 -7.58 -33.74 -1.49
N PRO A 130 -6.86 -34.88 -1.59
CA PRO A 130 -7.51 -36.19 -1.63
C PRO A 130 -8.29 -36.51 -0.36
N LEU A 131 -7.75 -36.21 0.83
CA LEU A 131 -8.46 -36.41 2.09
C LEU A 131 -9.70 -35.53 2.19
N ALA A 132 -9.63 -34.28 1.74
CA ALA A 132 -10.77 -33.36 1.75
C ALA A 132 -11.87 -33.81 0.78
N ILE A 133 -11.52 -34.20 -0.45
CA ILE A 133 -12.48 -34.72 -1.43
C ILE A 133 -13.09 -36.03 -0.94
N ALA A 134 -12.29 -36.99 -0.49
CA ALA A 134 -12.78 -38.25 0.04
C ALA A 134 -13.66 -38.04 1.29
N GLY A 135 -13.24 -37.15 2.19
CA GLY A 135 -13.98 -36.79 3.38
C GLY A 135 -15.34 -36.14 3.08
N ALA A 136 -15.43 -35.34 2.03
CA ALA A 136 -16.67 -34.73 1.58
C ALA A 136 -17.62 -35.69 0.84
N LEU A 137 -17.08 -36.74 0.19
CA LEU A 137 -17.87 -37.72 -0.57
C LEU A 137 -18.31 -38.93 0.26
N LEU A 138 -17.59 -39.27 1.34
CA LEU A 138 -17.87 -40.44 2.17
C LEU A 138 -18.87 -40.14 3.30
N PRO A 139 -19.56 -41.17 3.84
CA PRO A 139 -20.48 -41.00 4.97
C PRO A 139 -19.80 -40.37 6.19
N ASP A 140 -20.56 -39.58 6.96
CA ASP A 140 -20.03 -38.73 8.05
C ASP A 140 -19.11 -39.46 9.04
N PHE A 141 -19.44 -40.70 9.41
CA PHE A 141 -18.64 -41.48 10.35
C PHE A 141 -17.23 -41.84 9.86
N ILE A 142 -16.99 -41.84 8.54
CA ILE A 142 -15.66 -41.96 7.92
C ILE A 142 -15.14 -40.59 7.49
N GLY A 143 -16.00 -39.81 6.83
CA GLY A 143 -15.66 -38.52 6.24
C GLY A 143 -15.12 -37.53 7.25
N LYS A 144 -15.70 -37.49 8.45
CA LYS A 144 -15.24 -36.63 9.55
C LYS A 144 -13.77 -36.87 9.91
N TRP A 145 -13.32 -38.12 10.00
CA TRP A 145 -11.92 -38.41 10.33
C TRP A 145 -10.97 -37.96 9.23
N LEU A 146 -11.33 -38.16 7.97
CA LEU A 146 -10.54 -37.70 6.82
C LEU A 146 -10.46 -36.17 6.79
N LEU A 147 -11.57 -35.47 7.05
CA LEU A 147 -11.60 -34.00 7.13
C LEU A 147 -10.77 -33.47 8.30
N ILE A 148 -10.82 -34.11 9.48
CA ILE A 148 -9.97 -33.75 10.63
C ILE A 148 -8.50 -33.94 10.28
N SER A 149 -8.13 -35.05 9.63
CA SER A 149 -6.75 -35.28 9.18
C SER A 149 -6.29 -34.27 8.12
N ALA A 150 -7.16 -33.92 7.17
CA ALA A 150 -6.88 -32.88 6.19
C ALA A 150 -6.67 -31.50 6.86
N HIS A 151 -7.53 -31.15 7.81
CA HIS A 151 -7.44 -29.92 8.59
C HIS A 151 -6.15 -29.88 9.44
N ALA A 152 -5.85 -30.94 10.19
CA ALA A 152 -4.64 -31.02 11.00
C ALA A 152 -3.37 -30.90 10.14
N THR A 153 -3.34 -31.57 8.98
CA THR A 153 -2.22 -31.48 8.03
C THR A 153 -2.05 -30.04 7.52
N MET A 154 -3.15 -29.38 7.19
CA MET A 154 -3.14 -27.98 6.77
C MET A 154 -2.68 -27.04 7.89
N ASP A 155 -3.06 -27.31 9.14
CA ASP A 155 -2.69 -26.49 10.30
C ASP A 155 -1.18 -26.61 10.62
N TYR A 156 -0.63 -27.84 10.63
CA TYR A 156 0.81 -28.03 10.77
C TYR A 156 1.61 -27.43 9.60
N LEU A 157 1.07 -27.52 8.37
CA LEU A 157 1.67 -26.84 7.22
C LEU A 157 1.65 -25.31 7.43
N ALA A 158 0.54 -24.74 7.91
CA ALA A 158 0.44 -23.31 8.19
C ALA A 158 1.46 -22.85 9.24
N ILE A 159 1.67 -23.62 10.31
CA ILE A 159 2.70 -23.35 11.33
C ILE A 159 4.10 -23.31 10.70
N LEU A 160 4.43 -24.31 9.87
CA LEU A 160 5.71 -24.38 9.17
C LEU A 160 5.92 -23.19 8.22
N LEU A 161 4.89 -22.84 7.44
CA LEU A 161 4.93 -21.70 6.52
C LEU A 161 5.05 -20.37 7.28
N ALA A 162 4.37 -20.22 8.41
CA ALA A 162 4.47 -19.03 9.27
C ALA A 162 5.87 -18.87 9.87
N TRP A 163 6.49 -19.97 10.30
CA TRP A 163 7.88 -19.96 10.75
C TRP A 163 8.85 -19.49 9.65
N MET A 164 8.68 -19.99 8.42
CA MET A 164 9.46 -19.55 7.26
C MET A 164 9.22 -18.08 6.88
N ALA A 165 7.97 -17.61 6.99
CA ALA A 165 7.60 -16.23 6.70
C ALA A 165 8.25 -15.21 7.66
N ASN A 166 8.59 -15.64 8.89
CA ASN A 166 9.26 -14.81 9.89
C ASN A 166 10.78 -14.66 9.66
N TRP A 167 11.35 -15.32 8.64
CA TRP A 167 12.75 -15.12 8.31
C TRP A 167 12.99 -13.70 7.78
N ARG A 168 14.00 -13.01 8.33
CA ARG A 168 14.31 -11.61 7.97
C ARG A 168 14.62 -11.39 6.49
N TRP A 169 15.09 -12.43 5.81
CA TRP A 169 15.40 -12.46 4.38
C TRP A 169 14.31 -13.14 3.55
N GLY A 170 13.20 -13.54 4.17
CA GLY A 170 12.14 -14.30 3.50
C GLY A 170 11.42 -13.52 2.41
N VAL A 171 11.45 -12.20 2.52
CA VAL A 171 10.85 -11.25 1.58
C VAL A 171 11.85 -10.14 1.28
N VAL A 172 12.00 -9.83 0.00
CA VAL A 172 12.69 -8.62 -0.48
C VAL A 172 11.64 -7.62 -0.91
N TRP A 173 11.73 -6.43 -0.35
CA TRP A 173 10.87 -5.30 -0.69
C TRP A 173 11.52 -4.46 -1.77
N SER A 174 10.72 -3.95 -2.71
CA SER A 174 11.16 -2.96 -3.69
C SER A 174 10.01 -2.00 -4.03
N SER A 175 10.30 -0.93 -4.76
CA SER A 175 9.26 -0.03 -5.25
C SER A 175 8.48 -0.64 -6.41
N GLN A 176 7.37 -0.02 -6.78
CA GLN A 176 6.70 -0.40 -8.02
C GLN A 176 7.64 -0.18 -9.22
N PRO A 177 7.88 -1.20 -10.06
CA PRO A 177 8.74 -1.05 -11.24
C PRO A 177 8.11 -0.10 -12.24
N ALA A 178 8.93 0.74 -12.86
CA ALA A 178 8.49 1.57 -13.96
C ALA A 178 8.13 0.72 -15.19
N TRP A 179 7.28 1.27 -16.07
CA TRP A 179 6.83 0.56 -17.26
C TRP A 179 7.98 0.08 -18.15
N TRP A 180 9.05 0.89 -18.29
CA TRP A 180 10.24 0.53 -19.07
C TRP A 180 11.00 -0.64 -18.45
N ALA A 181 11.05 -0.71 -17.12
CA ALA A 181 11.69 -1.82 -16.39
C ALA A 181 10.91 -3.12 -16.61
N ILE A 182 9.57 -3.05 -16.62
CA ILE A 182 8.70 -4.19 -16.95
C ILE A 182 8.98 -4.69 -18.37
N VAL A 183 9.15 -3.78 -19.34
CA VAL A 183 9.46 -4.16 -20.74
C VAL A 183 10.80 -4.87 -20.83
N PHE A 184 11.88 -4.27 -20.30
CA PHE A 184 13.21 -4.91 -20.32
C PHE A 184 13.22 -6.23 -19.56
N SER A 185 12.57 -6.29 -18.40
CA SER A 185 12.48 -7.53 -17.63
C SER A 185 11.71 -8.60 -18.37
N THR A 186 10.65 -8.25 -19.11
CA THR A 186 9.88 -9.22 -19.88
C THR A 186 10.74 -9.84 -20.99
N VAL A 187 11.50 -9.03 -21.73
CA VAL A 187 12.47 -9.52 -22.71
C VAL A 187 13.52 -10.39 -22.03
N GLY A 188 14.05 -9.94 -20.89
CA GLY A 188 15.02 -10.67 -20.10
C GLY A 188 14.52 -12.04 -19.64
N ILE A 189 13.30 -12.10 -19.11
CA ILE A 189 12.62 -13.32 -18.67
C ILE A 189 12.47 -14.30 -19.84
N ILE A 190 11.98 -13.85 -21.00
CA ILE A 190 11.82 -14.72 -22.19
C ILE A 190 13.18 -15.33 -22.59
N MET A 191 14.25 -14.54 -22.59
CA MET A 191 15.61 -15.03 -22.86
C MET A 191 16.08 -16.02 -21.79
N THR A 192 15.78 -15.75 -20.51
CA THR A 192 16.20 -16.55 -19.36
C THR A 192 15.46 -17.88 -19.26
N ILE A 193 14.16 -17.94 -19.56
CA ILE A 193 13.32 -19.14 -19.40
C ILE A 193 13.18 -19.96 -20.70
N ARG A 194 13.80 -19.52 -21.80
CA ARG A 194 13.69 -20.19 -23.11
C ARG A 194 13.91 -21.71 -23.02
N PRO A 195 13.23 -22.53 -23.84
CA PRO A 195 13.49 -23.97 -23.90
C PRO A 195 14.90 -24.27 -24.44
N GLY A 196 15.43 -25.45 -24.15
CA GLY A 196 16.71 -25.95 -24.64
C GLY A 196 17.85 -25.95 -23.61
N SER A 197 19.00 -26.51 -24.03
CA SER A 197 20.18 -26.74 -23.20
C SER A 197 20.70 -25.47 -22.51
N ILE A 198 20.84 -25.51 -21.19
CA ILE A 198 21.43 -24.42 -20.40
C ILE A 198 22.85 -24.11 -20.88
N ARG A 199 23.63 -25.15 -21.23
CA ARG A 199 25.03 -25.00 -21.64
C ARG A 199 25.20 -24.22 -22.94
N GLU A 200 24.27 -24.37 -23.89
CA GLU A 200 24.32 -23.67 -25.17
C GLU A 200 23.75 -22.24 -25.05
N SER A 201 22.87 -22.03 -24.08
CA SER A 201 22.13 -20.79 -23.90
C SER A 201 22.65 -19.88 -22.78
N TRP A 202 23.69 -20.30 -22.06
CA TRP A 202 24.12 -19.66 -20.81
C TRP A 202 24.31 -18.15 -20.94
N PHE A 203 24.99 -17.69 -22.00
CA PHE A 203 25.25 -16.26 -22.21
C PHE A 203 23.95 -15.47 -22.38
N SER A 204 23.03 -15.96 -23.21
CA SER A 204 21.72 -15.31 -23.38
C SER A 204 20.88 -15.31 -22.11
N ARG A 205 20.97 -16.35 -21.28
CA ARG A 205 20.26 -16.42 -20.00
C ARG A 205 20.85 -15.47 -18.97
N VAL A 206 22.18 -15.30 -18.95
CA VAL A 206 22.87 -14.31 -18.11
C VAL A 206 22.50 -12.89 -18.52
N VAL A 207 22.51 -12.59 -19.83
CA VAL A 207 22.01 -11.29 -20.34
C VAL A 207 20.54 -11.08 -19.97
N GLY A 208 19.70 -12.12 -20.10
CA GLY A 208 18.30 -12.03 -19.71
C GLY A 208 18.09 -11.78 -18.21
N LEU A 209 18.91 -12.40 -17.35
CA LEU A 209 18.90 -12.14 -15.92
C LEU A 209 19.34 -10.71 -15.61
N ALA A 210 20.39 -10.21 -16.30
CA ALA A 210 20.84 -8.83 -16.17
C ALA A 210 19.76 -7.81 -16.61
N LEU A 211 18.97 -8.12 -17.66
CA LEU A 211 17.82 -7.29 -18.01
C LEU A 211 16.71 -7.35 -16.95
N THR A 212 16.53 -8.50 -16.30
CA THR A 212 15.53 -8.67 -15.23
C THR A 212 15.87 -7.86 -13.98
N THR A 213 17.15 -7.58 -13.70
CA THR A 213 17.53 -6.74 -12.55
C THR A 213 17.08 -5.29 -12.70
N SER A 214 16.68 -4.84 -13.90
CA SER A 214 16.06 -3.53 -14.11
C SER A 214 14.81 -3.30 -13.25
N LEU A 215 14.12 -4.38 -12.84
CA LEU A 215 12.96 -4.31 -11.94
C LEU A 215 13.29 -3.72 -10.56
N PHE A 216 14.55 -3.78 -10.14
CA PHE A 216 15.00 -3.26 -8.86
C PHE A 216 15.62 -1.86 -8.97
N ILE A 217 15.67 -1.30 -10.19
CA ILE A 217 16.05 0.09 -10.37
C ILE A 217 14.86 0.93 -9.90
N HIS A 218 15.06 1.62 -8.78
CA HIS A 218 14.08 2.56 -8.26
C HIS A 218 13.88 3.65 -9.31
N PRO A 219 12.68 3.82 -9.88
CA PRO A 219 12.42 4.99 -10.68
C PRO A 219 12.71 6.19 -9.78
N SER A 220 13.61 7.06 -10.23
CA SER A 220 13.70 8.43 -9.77
C SER A 220 12.32 9.01 -10.04
N GLN A 221 11.41 8.88 -9.09
CA GLN A 221 10.13 9.56 -9.16
C GLN A 221 10.51 11.02 -9.03
N ASN A 222 10.46 11.73 -10.17
CA ASN A 222 10.86 13.11 -10.40
C ASN A 222 10.21 14.06 -9.39
N THR A 223 10.72 14.05 -8.18
CA THR A 223 10.39 14.96 -7.11
C THR A 223 11.72 15.34 -6.48
N ASN A 224 12.69 15.74 -7.33
CA ASN A 224 13.88 16.45 -6.88
C ASN A 224 13.41 17.82 -6.41
N LEU A 225 12.74 17.83 -5.25
CA LEU A 225 12.35 19.05 -4.56
C LEU A 225 13.64 19.83 -4.30
N SER A 226 13.65 21.07 -4.75
CA SER A 226 14.76 21.98 -4.49
C SER A 226 14.73 22.46 -3.04
N LEU A 227 15.78 23.17 -2.62
CA LEU A 227 15.76 23.88 -1.33
C LEU A 227 14.59 24.87 -1.31
N GLY A 228 13.82 24.88 -0.21
CA GLY A 228 12.62 25.69 -0.02
C GLY A 228 11.35 25.10 -0.64
N GLU A 229 11.45 23.99 -1.36
CA GLU A 229 10.30 23.29 -1.93
C GLU A 229 9.82 22.17 -1.01
N PHE A 230 8.51 22.01 -0.93
CA PHE A 230 7.91 20.84 -0.29
C PHE A 230 6.69 20.36 -1.04
N ARG A 231 6.31 19.13 -0.72
CA ARG A 231 5.12 18.47 -1.26
C ARG A 231 4.28 17.96 -0.13
N ALA A 232 2.97 18.19 -0.19
CA ALA A 232 2.00 17.56 0.68
C ALA A 232 1.15 16.57 -0.10
N THR A 233 1.17 15.30 0.30
CA THR A 233 0.25 14.28 -0.21
C THR A 233 -0.81 14.00 0.84
N VAL A 234 -2.02 14.49 0.59
CA VAL A 234 -3.22 14.17 1.36
C VAL A 234 -3.75 12.83 0.88
N LEU A 235 -3.60 11.79 1.69
CA LEU A 235 -3.96 10.42 1.30
C LEU A 235 -5.48 10.20 1.34
N ASP A 236 -6.03 9.47 0.37
CA ASP A 236 -7.45 9.06 0.41
C ASP A 236 -7.61 7.87 1.36
N ILE A 237 -7.83 8.17 2.64
CA ILE A 237 -7.97 7.15 3.70
C ILE A 237 -9.41 6.97 4.19
N GLY A 238 -10.37 7.67 3.56
CA GLY A 238 -11.75 7.74 4.01
C GLY A 238 -11.94 8.79 5.09
N GLN A 239 -12.59 8.41 6.21
CA GLN A 239 -12.80 9.30 7.35
C GLN A 239 -11.61 9.22 8.31
N GLY A 240 -10.89 10.32 8.49
CA GLY A 240 -9.69 10.43 9.31
C GLY A 240 -8.62 11.28 8.63
N THR A 241 -7.42 11.30 9.18
CA THR A 241 -6.32 12.13 8.64
C THR A 241 -5.07 11.30 8.37
N ALA A 242 -4.43 11.58 7.23
CA ALA A 242 -3.09 11.12 6.92
C ALA A 242 -2.50 11.98 5.80
N VAL A 243 -1.46 12.75 6.12
CA VAL A 243 -0.78 13.65 5.17
C VAL A 243 0.73 13.41 5.22
N LEU A 244 1.30 13.03 4.08
CA LEU A 244 2.75 12.91 3.92
C LEU A 244 3.33 14.23 3.41
N ILE A 245 4.21 14.85 4.19
CA ILE A 245 5.01 16.00 3.81
C ILE A 245 6.40 15.52 3.40
N GLU A 246 6.86 15.92 2.22
CA GLU A 246 8.20 15.64 1.70
C GLU A 246 8.92 16.96 1.42
N THR A 247 10.13 17.13 1.95
CA THR A 247 11.10 18.16 1.50
C THR A 247 12.16 17.49 0.62
N ARG A 248 13.19 18.23 0.20
CA ARG A 248 14.32 17.67 -0.55
C ARG A 248 14.92 16.40 0.08
N THR A 249 15.10 16.37 1.40
CA THR A 249 15.77 15.25 2.08
C THR A 249 14.98 14.66 3.25
N LYS A 250 13.90 15.30 3.67
CA LYS A 250 13.16 14.93 4.89
C LYS A 250 11.72 14.57 4.60
N ARG A 251 11.16 13.69 5.44
CA ARG A 251 9.74 13.30 5.37
C ARG A 251 9.08 13.39 6.72
N LEU A 252 7.85 13.89 6.74
CA LEU A 252 6.97 13.90 7.90
C LEU A 252 5.64 13.28 7.53
N LEU A 253 5.13 12.39 8.39
CA LEU A 253 3.79 11.83 8.25
C LEU A 253 2.92 12.38 9.38
N TYR A 254 1.94 13.20 9.02
CA TYR A 254 0.95 13.76 9.94
C TYR A 254 -0.29 12.86 9.95
N ASP A 255 -0.57 12.26 11.11
CA ASP A 255 -1.55 11.22 11.36
C ASP A 255 -1.38 9.96 10.48
N THR A 256 -2.12 8.92 10.85
CA THR A 256 -1.96 7.55 10.31
C THR A 256 -3.30 6.90 9.94
N GLY A 257 -4.36 7.69 9.88
CA GLY A 257 -5.68 7.30 9.44
C GLY A 257 -6.39 6.28 10.35
N PRO A 258 -7.59 5.82 9.92
CA PRO A 258 -8.50 5.05 10.76
C PRO A 258 -8.20 3.58 10.96
N ILE A 259 -8.66 3.07 12.10
CA ILE A 259 -8.97 1.65 12.29
C ILE A 259 -10.21 1.30 11.46
N GLN A 260 -10.13 0.23 10.68
CA GLN A 260 -11.17 -0.22 9.75
C GLN A 260 -11.46 -1.72 9.94
N GLY A 261 -12.35 -2.04 10.88
CA GLY A 261 -12.71 -3.42 11.21
C GLY A 261 -11.55 -4.13 11.91
N LYS A 262 -11.02 -5.20 11.30
CA LYS A 262 -9.84 -5.93 11.81
C LYS A 262 -8.50 -5.32 11.36
N ASP A 263 -8.52 -4.39 10.41
CA ASP A 263 -7.33 -3.75 9.85
C ASP A 263 -7.31 -2.24 10.16
N ASN A 264 -6.37 -1.50 9.56
CA ASN A 264 -6.29 -0.05 9.62
C ASN A 264 -5.78 0.56 8.32
N ALA A 265 -5.92 1.89 8.19
CA ALA A 265 -5.44 2.65 7.04
C ALA A 265 -3.91 2.56 6.87
N GLY A 266 -3.17 2.43 7.98
CA GLY A 266 -1.74 2.12 7.98
C GLY A 266 -1.42 0.91 7.11
N GLN A 267 -2.09 -0.23 7.33
CA GLN A 267 -1.86 -1.48 6.60
C GLN A 267 -2.40 -1.46 5.17
N ARG A 268 -3.60 -0.88 4.97
CA ARG A 268 -4.35 -0.99 3.72
C ARG A 268 -4.01 0.07 2.69
N ILE A 269 -3.55 1.24 3.13
CA ILE A 269 -3.43 2.42 2.27
C ILE A 269 -2.03 3.03 2.39
N ILE A 270 -1.62 3.42 3.61
CA ILE A 270 -0.38 4.16 3.82
C ILE A 270 0.84 3.28 3.52
N LEU A 271 0.91 2.08 4.08
CA LEU A 271 2.05 1.18 3.87
C LEU A 271 2.21 0.76 2.40
N PRO A 272 1.15 0.34 1.67
CA PRO A 272 1.24 0.11 0.23
C PRO A 272 1.67 1.34 -0.56
N TYR A 273 1.18 2.55 -0.20
CA TYR A 273 1.60 3.80 -0.83
C TYR A 273 3.09 4.08 -0.64
N LEU A 274 3.57 3.99 0.61
CA LEU A 274 4.99 4.20 0.94
C LEU A 274 5.88 3.18 0.23
N ARG A 275 5.51 1.89 0.25
CA ARG A 275 6.23 0.82 -0.45
C ARG A 275 6.26 1.03 -1.96
N GLY A 276 5.13 1.38 -2.56
CA GLY A 276 5.04 1.68 -3.99
C GLY A 276 5.98 2.82 -4.40
N ARG A 277 6.14 3.84 -3.54
CA ARG A 277 7.10 4.95 -3.70
C ARG A 277 8.54 4.60 -3.29
N GLY A 278 8.80 3.42 -2.74
CA GLY A 278 10.11 3.03 -2.20
C GLY A 278 10.50 3.73 -0.90
N ILE A 279 9.55 4.32 -0.17
CA ILE A 279 9.77 5.01 1.10
C ILE A 279 9.78 3.98 2.22
N ASN A 280 10.94 3.80 2.85
CA ASN A 280 11.14 2.91 4.00
C ASN A 280 11.54 3.65 5.30
N HIS A 281 11.67 4.98 5.22
CA HIS A 281 12.11 5.85 6.30
C HIS A 281 11.37 7.19 6.28
N ILE A 282 10.94 7.63 7.47
CA ILE A 282 10.26 8.90 7.73
C ILE A 282 10.93 9.54 8.95
N ASP A 283 11.37 10.80 8.84
CA ASP A 283 12.10 11.49 9.90
C ASP A 283 11.22 11.79 11.12
N ARG A 284 9.95 12.14 10.90
CA ARG A 284 9.00 12.43 11.99
C ARG A 284 7.60 11.93 11.70
N MET A 285 7.03 11.19 12.64
CA MET A 285 5.58 10.98 12.71
C MET A 285 4.99 12.09 13.59
N VAL A 286 3.96 12.79 13.12
CA VAL A 286 3.17 13.70 13.95
C VAL A 286 1.81 13.07 14.17
N ILE A 287 1.37 12.90 15.42
CA ILE A 287 0.03 12.45 15.75
C ILE A 287 -0.73 13.62 16.38
N SER A 288 -1.79 14.06 15.72
CA SER A 288 -2.60 15.18 16.15
C SER A 288 -3.22 14.94 17.52
N HIS A 289 -3.88 13.81 17.71
CA HIS A 289 -4.49 13.37 18.96
C HIS A 289 -4.73 11.85 18.96
N SER A 290 -5.29 11.34 20.05
CA SER A 290 -5.39 9.89 20.32
C SER A 290 -6.55 9.15 19.63
N ASP A 291 -7.40 9.82 18.86
CA ASP A 291 -8.59 9.17 18.31
C ASP A 291 -8.23 8.21 17.17
N SER A 292 -9.06 7.17 17.04
CA SER A 292 -8.76 6.00 16.21
C SER A 292 -8.66 6.30 14.71
N ASP A 293 -9.26 7.40 14.25
CA ASP A 293 -9.20 7.93 12.88
C ASP A 293 -7.93 8.73 12.55
N HIS A 294 -7.07 8.91 13.55
CA HIS A 294 -5.78 9.62 13.46
C HIS A 294 -4.62 8.70 13.84
N ILE A 295 -4.66 8.06 15.01
CA ILE A 295 -3.59 7.19 15.52
C ILE A 295 -3.66 5.75 14.96
N GLY A 296 -4.75 5.38 14.30
CA GLY A 296 -5.13 3.99 14.04
C GLY A 296 -4.11 3.15 13.27
N GLY A 297 -3.32 3.77 12.39
CA GLY A 297 -2.28 3.10 11.61
C GLY A 297 -0.88 3.06 12.26
N ALA A 298 -0.63 3.85 13.31
CA ALA A 298 0.72 4.12 13.82
C ALA A 298 1.47 2.86 14.26
N ALA A 299 0.83 1.99 15.05
CA ALA A 299 1.45 0.75 15.53
C ALA A 299 1.78 -0.24 14.40
N THR A 300 1.00 -0.25 13.32
CA THR A 300 1.30 -1.06 12.13
C THR A 300 2.49 -0.47 11.38
N LEU A 301 2.50 0.85 11.16
CA LEU A 301 3.59 1.51 10.43
C LEU A 301 4.93 1.37 11.15
N LEU A 302 4.96 1.47 12.48
CA LEU A 302 6.19 1.29 13.28
C LEU A 302 6.83 -0.10 13.17
N LYS A 303 6.06 -1.13 12.74
CA LYS A 303 6.61 -2.47 12.49
C LYS A 303 7.34 -2.56 11.15
N GLU A 304 6.96 -1.74 10.18
CA GLU A 304 7.30 -1.93 8.76
C GLU A 304 8.14 -0.78 8.19
N ILE A 305 8.05 0.42 8.77
CA ILE A 305 8.73 1.65 8.36
C ILE A 305 9.60 2.15 9.50
N ARG A 306 10.80 2.65 9.17
CA ARG A 306 11.68 3.28 10.16
C ARG A 306 11.22 4.72 10.41
N PHE A 307 11.06 5.07 11.68
CA PHE A 307 10.83 6.44 12.13
C PHE A 307 11.97 6.90 13.03
N ASP A 308 12.47 8.13 12.85
CA ASP A 308 13.52 8.69 13.71
C ASP A 308 12.94 9.39 14.95
N SER A 309 11.73 9.94 14.88
CA SER A 309 11.03 10.55 16.02
C SER A 309 9.50 10.52 15.84
N MET A 310 8.78 10.66 16.95
CA MET A 310 7.35 10.94 16.98
C MET A 310 7.09 12.23 17.75
N MET A 311 6.17 13.06 17.29
CA MET A 311 5.64 14.22 18.01
C MET A 311 4.12 14.12 18.10
N GLY A 312 3.50 14.46 19.23
CA GLY A 312 2.03 14.45 19.27
C GLY A 312 1.42 14.77 20.62
N SER A 313 0.10 14.86 20.61
CA SER A 313 -0.74 15.10 21.80
C SER A 313 -1.35 13.79 22.27
N LEU A 314 -0.54 12.94 22.91
CA LEU A 314 -0.99 11.65 23.43
C LEU A 314 -0.95 11.65 24.96
N PRO A 315 -2.01 11.12 25.62
CA PRO A 315 -1.96 10.88 27.05
C PRO A 315 -0.76 10.01 27.44
N SER A 316 -0.17 10.25 28.60
CA SER A 316 1.01 9.53 29.10
C SER A 316 0.83 8.02 29.20
N THR A 317 -0.41 7.53 29.32
CA THR A 317 -0.76 6.10 29.37
C THR A 317 -1.01 5.47 28.00
N ASN A 318 -0.94 6.25 26.91
CA ASN A 318 -1.24 5.75 25.57
C ASN A 318 -0.27 4.61 25.19
N PRO A 319 -0.77 3.42 24.77
CA PRO A 319 0.07 2.27 24.45
C PRO A 319 1.10 2.51 23.34
N LEU A 320 0.86 3.50 22.46
CA LEU A 320 1.82 3.86 21.42
C LEU A 320 3.13 4.40 22.01
N LEU A 321 3.07 5.13 23.13
CA LEU A 321 4.27 5.66 23.80
C LEU A 321 5.17 4.54 24.32
N ALA A 322 4.60 3.53 24.96
CA ALA A 322 5.35 2.34 25.38
C ALA A 322 5.93 1.55 24.19
N ASN A 323 5.20 1.52 23.05
CA ASN A 323 5.71 0.91 21.82
C ASN A 323 6.93 1.64 21.27
N LEU A 324 6.90 2.98 21.27
CA LEU A 324 8.00 3.84 20.82
C LEU A 324 9.22 3.71 21.73
N GLU A 325 9.01 3.67 23.05
CA GLU A 325 10.06 3.46 24.04
C GLU A 325 10.77 2.12 23.82
N GLY A 326 10.00 1.02 23.67
CA GLY A 326 10.55 -0.30 23.37
C GLY A 326 11.35 -0.37 22.05
N ARG A 327 11.06 0.55 21.11
CA ARG A 327 11.79 0.72 19.84
C ARG A 327 12.89 1.77 19.87
N LYS A 328 13.08 2.47 21.00
CA LYS A 328 14.02 3.59 21.17
C LYS A 328 13.77 4.74 20.19
N ILE A 329 12.50 5.03 19.91
CA ILE A 329 12.09 6.17 19.09
C ILE A 329 11.67 7.31 20.03
N PRO A 330 12.33 8.47 20.02
CA PRO A 330 11.96 9.61 20.85
C PRO A 330 10.51 10.05 20.60
N ALA A 331 9.74 10.20 21.68
CA ALA A 331 8.38 10.76 21.66
C ALA A 331 8.41 12.17 22.26
N ILE A 332 8.03 13.16 21.45
CA ILE A 332 8.09 14.59 21.78
C ILE A 332 6.64 15.08 21.99
N PRO A 333 6.30 15.67 23.15
CA PRO A 333 4.97 16.25 23.32
C PRO A 333 4.80 17.45 22.37
N CYS A 334 3.66 17.51 21.67
CA CYS A 334 3.34 18.62 20.79
C CYS A 334 2.88 19.84 21.59
N ARG A 335 3.56 20.98 21.43
CA ARG A 335 3.33 22.20 22.22
C ARG A 335 3.56 23.46 21.39
N PHE A 336 2.70 24.46 21.59
CA PHE A 336 2.81 25.77 20.97
C PHE A 336 4.21 26.36 21.15
N GLY A 337 4.71 27.00 20.09
CA GLY A 337 6.04 27.64 20.06
C GLY A 337 7.18 26.70 19.68
N GLN A 338 6.93 25.38 19.57
CA GLN A 338 7.88 24.48 18.94
C GLN A 338 7.98 24.80 17.44
N GLN A 339 9.22 24.96 16.97
CA GLN A 339 9.51 25.21 15.56
C GLN A 339 10.78 24.49 15.12
N TRP A 340 10.85 24.10 13.85
CA TRP A 340 12.07 23.59 13.22
C TRP A 340 12.08 23.88 11.72
N SER A 341 13.24 23.75 11.08
CA SER A 341 13.39 23.90 9.64
C SER A 341 14.12 22.72 9.02
N TRP A 342 13.65 22.28 7.86
CA TRP A 342 14.29 21.28 7.01
C TRP A 342 14.37 21.78 5.58
N ASP A 343 15.56 21.75 4.99
CA ASP A 343 15.78 22.13 3.58
C ASP A 343 15.20 23.50 3.20
N GLY A 344 15.10 24.46 4.12
CA GLY A 344 14.51 25.80 3.87
C GLY A 344 12.98 25.85 3.99
N VAL A 345 12.36 24.79 4.52
CA VAL A 345 10.93 24.70 4.84
C VAL A 345 10.78 24.74 6.35
N GLU A 346 9.89 25.58 6.85
CA GLU A 346 9.65 25.79 8.27
C GLU A 346 8.40 25.04 8.74
N PHE A 347 8.45 24.58 9.98
CA PHE A 347 7.39 23.83 10.63
C PHE A 347 7.12 24.48 11.99
N HIS A 348 5.88 24.91 12.22
CA HIS A 348 5.46 25.65 13.41
C HIS A 348 4.27 24.99 14.09
N ILE A 349 4.34 24.82 15.40
CA ILE A 349 3.23 24.30 16.20
C ILE A 349 2.41 25.45 16.77
N TRP A 350 1.12 25.48 16.42
CA TRP A 350 0.16 26.52 16.83
C TRP A 350 -0.71 26.14 18.03
N HIS A 351 -0.83 24.85 18.31
CA HIS A 351 -1.69 24.31 19.35
C HIS A 351 -1.26 22.86 19.67
N PRO A 352 -1.39 22.38 20.91
CA PRO A 352 -1.98 23.00 22.12
C PRO A 352 -1.04 23.94 22.88
N TYR A 353 -1.45 24.52 24.01
CA TYR A 353 -0.63 25.45 24.82
C TYR A 353 0.73 24.85 25.23
N ALA A 354 1.72 25.72 25.42
CA ALA A 354 3.10 25.33 25.76
C ALA A 354 3.22 24.56 27.09
N ASP A 355 2.31 24.79 28.03
CA ASP A 355 2.24 24.16 29.35
C ASP A 355 1.22 23.01 29.41
N THR A 356 0.61 22.63 28.28
CA THR A 356 -0.36 21.53 28.23
C THR A 356 0.22 20.26 28.82
N VAL A 357 -0.52 19.69 29.77
CA VAL A 357 -0.25 18.41 30.40
C VAL A 357 -1.13 17.35 29.75
N PHE A 358 -0.50 16.33 29.17
CA PHE A 358 -1.20 15.23 28.49
C PHE A 358 -1.41 14.06 29.46
N GLU A 359 -2.39 14.22 30.34
CA GLU A 359 -2.77 13.23 31.35
C GLU A 359 -4.24 12.82 31.20
N ASP A 360 -4.55 11.55 31.51
CA ASP A 360 -5.91 11.01 31.44
C ASP A 360 -6.91 11.74 32.34
N GLN A 361 -6.41 12.44 33.36
CA GLN A 361 -7.22 13.12 34.38
C GLN A 361 -7.56 14.58 34.02
N TYR A 362 -6.97 15.14 32.95
CA TYR A 362 -7.29 16.49 32.50
C TYR A 362 -8.44 16.48 31.47
N PRO A 363 -9.56 17.17 31.73
CA PRO A 363 -10.88 16.92 31.12
C PRO A 363 -11.04 17.48 29.69
N ARG A 364 -9.96 17.79 28.96
CA ARG A 364 -10.11 18.23 27.56
C ARG A 364 -10.28 17.00 26.68
N LYS A 365 -11.31 17.03 25.83
CA LYS A 365 -11.51 16.00 24.82
C LYS A 365 -10.26 15.90 23.94
N PRO A 366 -9.87 14.71 23.46
CA PRO A 366 -8.70 14.54 22.59
C PRO A 366 -8.61 15.55 21.44
N ASN A 367 -9.75 15.85 20.81
CA ASN A 367 -9.90 16.81 19.73
C ASN A 367 -9.43 18.23 20.11
N GLU A 368 -9.75 18.69 21.33
CA GLU A 368 -9.40 20.00 21.87
C GLU A 368 -7.92 20.14 22.23
N VAL A 369 -7.12 19.09 22.09
CA VAL A 369 -5.66 19.14 22.24
C VAL A 369 -4.93 18.72 20.96
N SER A 370 -5.62 18.72 19.81
CA SER A 370 -5.04 18.37 18.51
C SER A 370 -3.78 19.17 18.21
N CYS A 371 -2.68 18.49 17.85
CA CYS A 371 -1.43 19.13 17.44
C CYS A 371 -1.62 19.87 16.11
N VAL A 372 -1.75 21.20 16.13
CA VAL A 372 -1.89 22.00 14.90
C VAL A 372 -0.52 22.38 14.37
N LEU A 373 -0.22 21.91 13.16
CA LEU A 373 1.05 22.11 12.48
C LEU A 373 0.85 23.01 11.26
N GLU A 374 1.63 24.08 11.18
CA GLU A 374 1.84 24.84 9.95
C GLU A 374 3.16 24.39 9.30
N VAL A 375 3.10 24.12 7.99
CA VAL A 375 4.28 23.88 7.14
C VAL A 375 4.35 25.01 6.12
N ARG A 376 5.44 25.77 6.11
CA ARG A 376 5.53 26.96 5.27
C ARG A 376 6.88 27.12 4.60
N ASN A 377 6.87 27.76 3.45
CA ASN A 377 8.06 28.27 2.79
C ASN A 377 7.89 29.78 2.53
N THR A 378 8.69 30.34 1.64
CA THR A 378 8.64 31.77 1.27
C THR A 378 7.30 32.19 0.67
N SER A 379 6.60 31.32 -0.06
CA SER A 379 5.42 31.65 -0.87
C SER A 379 4.11 31.01 -0.39
N THR A 380 4.17 30.03 0.51
CA THR A 380 3.03 29.19 0.89
C THR A 380 3.02 28.90 2.39
N SER A 381 1.83 28.85 2.98
CA SER A 381 1.55 28.35 4.32
C SER A 381 0.50 27.23 4.26
N PHE A 382 0.85 26.02 4.70
CA PHE A 382 0.00 24.82 4.65
C PHE A 382 -0.33 24.35 6.07
N TRP A 383 -1.60 24.46 6.45
CA TRP A 383 -2.07 24.19 7.81
C TRP A 383 -2.71 22.82 7.95
N LEU A 384 -2.19 22.03 8.90
CA LEU A 384 -2.69 20.72 9.32
C LEU A 384 -3.26 20.84 10.73
N THR A 385 -4.58 20.79 10.82
CA THR A 385 -5.33 21.23 12.00
C THR A 385 -5.81 20.10 12.90
N GLY A 386 -5.69 18.85 12.44
CA GLY A 386 -6.27 17.70 13.13
C GLY A 386 -7.75 17.93 13.38
N ASP A 387 -8.21 17.61 14.58
CA ASP A 387 -9.61 17.74 14.96
C ASP A 387 -9.87 18.88 15.95
N VAL A 388 -9.03 19.93 15.91
CA VAL A 388 -9.21 21.09 16.80
C VAL A 388 -10.63 21.65 16.66
N GLU A 389 -11.32 21.81 17.78
CA GLU A 389 -12.68 22.36 17.82
C GLU A 389 -12.65 23.83 18.23
N LYS A 390 -13.82 24.47 18.29
CA LYS A 390 -13.98 25.91 18.56
C LYS A 390 -13.11 26.49 19.68
N GLN A 391 -12.88 25.77 20.78
CA GLN A 391 -12.07 26.30 21.87
C GLN A 391 -10.60 26.39 21.44
N GLY A 392 -10.02 25.29 20.95
CA GLY A 392 -8.66 25.33 20.42
C GLY A 392 -8.50 26.29 19.23
N GLU A 393 -9.53 26.46 18.39
CA GLU A 393 -9.54 27.48 17.32
C GLU A 393 -9.49 28.92 17.86
N ALA A 394 -10.21 29.20 18.96
CA ALA A 394 -10.15 30.49 19.63
C ALA A 394 -8.77 30.73 20.24
N ASP A 395 -8.18 29.70 20.87
CA ASP A 395 -6.83 29.76 21.44
C ASP A 395 -5.78 30.03 20.34
N ILE A 396 -5.93 29.46 19.13
CA ILE A 396 -5.06 29.75 17.98
C ILE A 396 -5.26 31.20 17.52
N THR A 397 -6.51 31.63 17.43
CA THR A 397 -6.85 33.01 17.00
C THR A 397 -6.25 34.06 17.92
N GLU A 398 -6.24 33.82 19.24
CA GLU A 398 -5.61 34.70 20.22
C GLU A 398 -4.08 34.82 20.04
N ARG A 399 -3.43 33.75 19.55
CA ARG A 399 -1.97 33.71 19.34
C ARG A 399 -1.54 34.29 17.98
N LEU A 400 -2.47 34.49 17.04
CA LEU A 400 -2.20 35.11 15.74
C LEU A 400 -2.05 36.63 15.91
N THR A 401 -0.87 37.04 16.38
CA THR A 401 -0.51 38.47 16.50
C THR A 401 -0.46 39.14 15.14
N GLN A 402 -0.51 40.48 15.11
CA GLN A 402 -0.38 41.23 13.86
C GLN A 402 0.94 40.92 13.12
N GLU A 403 2.02 40.65 13.85
CA GLU A 403 3.30 40.24 13.26
C GLU A 403 3.19 38.88 12.55
N ALA A 404 2.57 37.89 13.20
CA ALA A 404 2.32 36.59 12.60
C ALA A 404 1.41 36.69 11.36
N LEU A 405 0.38 37.53 11.42
CA LEU A 405 -0.52 37.76 10.28
C LEU A 405 0.19 38.46 9.11
N ASN A 406 1.07 39.43 9.38
CA ASN A 406 1.85 40.09 8.34
C ASN A 406 2.80 39.10 7.64
N ASP A 407 3.39 38.15 8.38
CA ASP A 407 4.23 37.10 7.82
C ASP A 407 3.43 36.10 6.94
N LEU A 408 2.15 35.92 7.22
CA LEU A 408 1.24 35.09 6.40
C LEU A 408 0.71 35.83 5.17
N GLN A 409 0.65 37.16 5.18
CA GLN A 409 -0.06 37.95 4.17
C GLN A 409 0.45 37.76 2.73
N ASP A 410 1.76 37.55 2.56
CA ASP A 410 2.39 37.34 1.24
C ASP A 410 2.42 35.85 0.82
N LYS A 411 1.78 34.97 1.59
CA LYS A 411 1.79 33.53 1.36
C LYS A 411 0.41 33.03 0.93
N ALA A 412 0.42 32.10 0.00
CA ALA A 412 -0.75 31.31 -0.32
C ALA A 412 -1.08 30.39 0.87
N LEU A 413 -2.24 30.57 1.49
CA LEU A 413 -2.64 29.80 2.65
C LEU A 413 -3.61 28.68 2.25
N ILE A 414 -3.17 27.44 2.45
CA ILE A 414 -3.97 26.23 2.25
C ILE A 414 -4.32 25.65 3.61
N PHE A 415 -5.62 25.56 3.90
CA PHE A 415 -6.12 25.23 5.22
C PHE A 415 -6.84 23.87 5.26
N MET A 416 -6.37 22.96 6.11
CA MET A 416 -7.13 21.76 6.44
C MET A 416 -8.35 22.14 7.29
N ALA A 417 -9.55 21.85 6.82
CA ALA A 417 -10.77 22.00 7.60
C ALA A 417 -10.70 21.08 8.84
N PRO A 418 -10.70 21.64 10.07
CA PRO A 418 -10.51 20.82 11.25
C PRO A 418 -11.67 19.86 11.46
N HIS A 419 -11.39 18.72 12.09
CA HIS A 419 -12.39 17.73 12.48
C HIS A 419 -13.22 17.24 11.30
N HIS A 420 -12.54 17.06 10.16
CA HIS A 420 -13.11 16.63 8.87
C HIS A 420 -14.25 17.55 8.36
N GLY A 421 -14.34 18.78 8.89
CA GLY A 421 -15.45 19.71 8.64
C GLY A 421 -16.67 19.50 9.53
N SER A 422 -16.49 19.06 10.78
CA SER A 422 -17.55 18.98 11.80
C SER A 422 -18.24 20.31 12.07
N LYS A 423 -19.52 20.30 12.48
CA LYS A 423 -20.23 21.52 12.94
C LYS A 423 -19.59 22.20 14.16
N THR A 424 -18.70 21.49 14.87
CA THR A 424 -17.96 21.98 16.04
C THR A 424 -16.64 22.66 15.68
N SER A 425 -16.27 22.73 14.40
CA SER A 425 -15.03 23.33 13.90
C SER A 425 -15.28 24.33 12.76
N SER A 426 -14.18 24.81 12.17
CA SER A 426 -14.10 25.83 11.12
C SER A 426 -14.82 27.12 11.53
N SER A 427 -14.64 27.60 12.76
CA SER A 427 -15.33 28.79 13.26
C SER A 427 -15.13 30.01 12.37
N GLN A 428 -16.14 30.89 12.33
CA GLN A 428 -16.07 32.12 11.55
C GLN A 428 -14.88 32.99 11.98
N GLY A 429 -14.59 33.06 13.29
CA GLY A 429 -13.48 33.83 13.83
C GLY A 429 -12.14 33.38 13.25
N LEU A 430 -11.84 32.09 13.33
CA LEU A 430 -10.60 31.54 12.79
C LEU A 430 -10.47 31.74 11.28
N LEU A 431 -11.53 31.41 10.52
CA LEU A 431 -11.49 31.57 9.06
C LEU A 431 -11.36 33.03 8.62
N THR A 432 -11.95 33.97 9.36
CA THR A 432 -11.86 35.41 9.05
C THR A 432 -10.46 35.94 9.34
N VAL A 433 -9.82 35.48 10.41
CA VAL A 433 -8.46 35.91 10.79
C VAL A 433 -7.41 35.31 9.85
N LEU A 434 -7.52 34.01 9.53
CA LEU A 434 -6.57 33.36 8.60
C LEU A 434 -6.84 33.69 7.13
N ASN A 435 -8.10 33.93 6.75
CA ASN A 435 -8.54 34.21 5.37
C ASN A 435 -7.86 33.30 4.32
N PRO A 436 -8.06 31.96 4.40
CA PRO A 436 -7.30 31.01 3.59
C PRO A 436 -7.66 31.11 2.10
N ASP A 437 -6.68 31.00 1.22
CA ASP A 437 -6.90 30.99 -0.23
C ASP A 437 -7.61 29.73 -0.71
N GLN A 438 -7.31 28.59 -0.07
CA GLN A 438 -7.90 27.30 -0.39
C GLN A 438 -8.07 26.47 0.89
N ALA A 439 -9.03 25.55 0.89
CA ALA A 439 -9.23 24.61 1.97
C ALA A 439 -9.46 23.19 1.47
N PHE A 440 -9.12 22.20 2.29
CA PHE A 440 -9.43 20.80 2.01
C PHE A 440 -9.95 20.05 3.25
N ALA A 441 -10.68 18.96 3.03
CA ALA A 441 -11.10 18.04 4.08
C ALA A 441 -10.83 16.59 3.66
N GLN A 442 -10.32 15.80 4.61
CA GLN A 442 -10.27 14.34 4.50
C GLN A 442 -11.53 13.76 5.15
N ASN A 443 -12.55 13.46 4.35
CA ASN A 443 -13.80 12.91 4.84
C ASN A 443 -14.18 11.64 4.08
N GLY A 444 -14.87 10.71 4.75
CA GLY A 444 -15.30 9.48 4.10
C GLY A 444 -16.48 9.73 3.16
N TYR A 445 -16.51 9.06 2.00
CA TYR A 445 -17.70 9.04 1.15
C TYR A 445 -18.88 8.44 1.93
N ARG A 446 -19.99 9.20 2.03
CA ARG A 446 -21.17 8.82 2.84
C ARG A 446 -20.79 8.39 4.26
N ASN A 447 -19.84 9.10 4.89
CA ASN A 447 -19.48 8.84 6.28
C ASN A 447 -20.70 9.02 7.21
N ARG A 448 -20.70 8.25 8.30
CA ARG A 448 -21.81 8.22 9.27
C ARG A 448 -22.01 9.54 10.03
N TYR A 449 -21.01 10.42 10.03
CA TYR A 449 -21.01 11.67 10.78
C TYR A 449 -21.67 12.81 10.00
N GLY A 450 -21.88 12.64 8.69
CA GLY A 450 -22.37 13.70 7.82
C GLY A 450 -21.35 14.81 7.60
N HIS A 451 -20.06 14.48 7.60
CA HIS A 451 -18.95 15.43 7.41
C HIS A 451 -18.55 15.60 5.93
N PRO A 452 -18.15 16.81 5.49
CA PRO A 452 -18.32 18.07 6.18
C PRO A 452 -19.80 18.39 6.41
N HIS A 453 -20.09 19.00 7.54
CA HIS A 453 -21.44 19.42 7.86
C HIS A 453 -21.88 20.53 6.90
N PRO A 454 -23.14 20.57 6.42
CA PRO A 454 -23.60 21.57 5.44
C PRO A 454 -23.33 23.02 5.85
N THR A 455 -23.42 23.35 7.15
CA THR A 455 -23.12 24.70 7.65
C THR A 455 -21.65 25.09 7.53
N VAL A 456 -20.75 24.11 7.58
CA VAL A 456 -19.31 24.32 7.40
C VAL A 456 -19.02 24.55 5.93
N THR A 457 -19.56 23.70 5.05
CA THR A 457 -19.45 23.90 3.59
C THR A 457 -20.01 25.25 3.17
N ALA A 458 -21.18 25.63 3.68
CA ALA A 458 -21.79 26.94 3.40
C ALA A 458 -20.91 28.11 3.86
N ARG A 459 -20.15 27.95 4.96
CA ARG A 459 -19.22 28.98 5.45
C ARG A 459 -18.06 29.19 4.48
N TYR A 460 -17.38 28.12 4.09
CA TYR A 460 -16.31 28.20 3.07
C TYR A 460 -16.82 28.81 1.76
N GLN A 461 -18.01 28.39 1.30
CA GLN A 461 -18.65 28.95 0.11
C GLN A 461 -18.97 30.45 0.26
N SER A 462 -19.52 30.89 1.39
CA SER A 462 -19.87 32.30 1.63
C SER A 462 -18.66 33.23 1.66
N MET A 463 -17.48 32.67 1.96
CA MET A 463 -16.21 33.39 1.98
C MET A 463 -15.44 33.23 0.65
N ASN A 464 -16.03 32.59 -0.37
CA ASN A 464 -15.40 32.28 -1.65
C ASN A 464 -14.10 31.47 -1.54
N ILE A 465 -13.98 30.62 -0.51
CA ILE A 465 -12.82 29.74 -0.31
C ILE A 465 -13.09 28.43 -1.06
N PRO A 466 -12.30 28.07 -2.09
CA PRO A 466 -12.36 26.75 -2.73
C PRO A 466 -12.16 25.64 -1.69
N PHE A 467 -13.11 24.70 -1.62
CA PHE A 467 -13.13 23.66 -0.59
C PHE A 467 -13.15 22.25 -1.18
N TYR A 468 -11.99 21.59 -1.16
CA TYR A 468 -11.76 20.29 -1.79
C TYR A 468 -11.96 19.13 -0.82
N GLN A 469 -12.78 18.15 -1.21
CA GLN A 469 -13.13 17.02 -0.36
C GLN A 469 -12.61 15.71 -0.97
N SER A 470 -11.94 14.88 -0.17
CA SER A 470 -11.36 13.60 -0.64
C SER A 470 -12.35 12.66 -1.35
N PRO A 471 -13.67 12.61 -1.04
CA PRO A 471 -14.63 11.82 -1.81
C PRO A 471 -14.80 12.29 -3.27
N SER A 472 -14.41 13.52 -3.61
CA SER A 472 -14.48 14.05 -4.97
C SER A 472 -13.11 14.05 -5.67
N THR A 473 -12.04 14.25 -4.91
CA THR A 473 -10.69 14.43 -5.45
C THR A 473 -9.84 13.16 -5.39
N GLY A 474 -10.19 12.19 -4.53
CA GLY A 474 -9.29 11.11 -4.16
C GLY A 474 -8.10 11.64 -3.35
N ALA A 475 -6.93 11.04 -3.54
CA ALA A 475 -5.69 11.57 -2.97
C ALA A 475 -5.36 12.91 -3.65
N GLN A 476 -4.83 13.85 -2.87
CA GLN A 476 -4.50 15.20 -3.35
C GLN A 476 -2.98 15.39 -3.20
N VAL A 477 -2.31 15.76 -4.28
CA VAL A 477 -0.87 16.09 -4.25
C VAL A 477 -0.71 17.57 -4.49
N TRP A 478 -0.19 18.26 -3.49
CA TRP A 478 0.11 19.68 -3.51
C TRP A 478 1.63 19.84 -3.59
N GLU A 479 2.10 20.61 -4.57
CA GLU A 479 3.51 20.92 -4.74
C GLU A 479 3.72 22.42 -4.52
N PHE A 480 4.65 22.76 -3.64
CA PHE A 480 4.87 24.13 -3.19
C PHE A 480 6.28 24.58 -3.56
N PRO A 481 6.44 25.36 -4.65
CA PRO A 481 7.74 25.84 -5.11
C PRO A 481 8.32 26.92 -4.19
N ALA A 482 9.65 27.06 -4.20
CA ALA A 482 10.39 27.98 -3.33
C ALA A 482 10.30 29.45 -3.78
N LYS A 483 9.79 29.73 -4.98
CA LYS A 483 9.53 31.08 -5.48
C LYS A 483 8.10 31.15 -5.98
N SER A 484 7.49 32.31 -5.76
CA SER A 484 6.23 32.72 -6.38
C SER A 484 6.46 33.00 -7.87
N GLU A 485 6.82 31.98 -8.66
CA GLU A 485 6.65 32.08 -10.10
C GLU A 485 5.21 31.73 -10.42
N LEU A 486 4.42 32.80 -10.65
CA LEU A 486 3.18 32.90 -11.41
C LEU A 486 2.69 31.57 -12.01
N ASN A 487 1.96 30.84 -11.17
CA ASN A 487 1.09 29.68 -11.37
C ASN A 487 1.41 28.70 -10.26
N GLN A 488 0.82 28.91 -9.07
CA GLN A 488 0.71 27.83 -8.09
C GLN A 488 0.20 26.60 -8.85
N SER A 489 0.98 25.52 -8.88
CA SER A 489 0.54 24.30 -9.52
C SER A 489 -0.75 23.87 -8.86
N GLU A 490 -1.85 23.85 -9.61
CA GLU A 490 -3.10 23.33 -9.10
C GLU A 490 -2.88 21.93 -8.51
N PRO A 491 -3.50 21.62 -7.38
CA PRO A 491 -3.35 20.30 -6.77
C PRO A 491 -3.73 19.20 -7.76
N ILE A 492 -2.94 18.13 -7.78
CA ILE A 492 -3.27 16.94 -8.55
C ILE A 492 -4.29 16.13 -7.77
N PHE A 493 -5.51 16.03 -8.32
CA PHE A 493 -6.57 15.20 -7.78
C PHE A 493 -6.60 13.84 -8.47
N TRP A 494 -6.22 12.78 -7.74
CA TRP A 494 -6.06 11.44 -8.30
C TRP A 494 -7.33 10.85 -8.89
N ARG A 495 -8.52 11.22 -8.39
CA ARG A 495 -9.79 10.75 -8.96
C ARG A 495 -10.06 11.32 -10.35
N GLN A 496 -9.56 12.53 -10.63
CA GLN A 496 -9.64 13.20 -11.93
C GLN A 496 -8.49 12.82 -12.85
N HIS A 497 -7.26 12.76 -12.31
CA HIS A 497 -6.05 12.43 -13.07
C HIS A 497 -6.00 10.95 -13.47
N SER A 498 -6.55 10.05 -12.65
CA SER A 498 -6.62 8.61 -12.92
C SER A 498 -8.07 8.14 -12.89
N GLN A 499 -8.90 8.69 -13.80
CA GLN A 499 -10.29 8.26 -13.93
C GLN A 499 -10.38 6.77 -14.24
N ARG A 500 -11.14 6.05 -13.42
CA ARG A 500 -11.44 4.64 -13.60
C ARG A 500 -12.92 4.48 -13.92
N LEU A 501 -13.28 3.38 -14.58
CA LEU A 501 -14.66 3.11 -15.03
C LEU A 501 -15.69 3.11 -13.88
N TRP A 502 -15.26 2.85 -12.65
CA TRP A 502 -16.11 2.87 -11.46
C TRP A 502 -16.14 4.22 -10.72
N HIS A 503 -15.35 5.21 -11.13
CA HIS A 503 -15.48 6.56 -10.61
C HIS A 503 -16.75 7.17 -11.19
N ARG A 504 -17.70 7.52 -10.33
CA ARG A 504 -18.86 8.30 -10.74
C ARG A 504 -18.37 9.70 -11.10
N LYS A 505 -18.71 10.19 -12.29
CA LYS A 505 -18.63 11.64 -12.55
C LYS A 505 -19.54 12.31 -11.52
N GLY A 506 -19.03 13.32 -10.83
CA GLY A 506 -19.84 14.06 -9.86
C GLY A 506 -21.10 14.58 -10.55
N GLU A 507 -22.23 14.40 -9.86
CA GLU A 507 -23.48 15.12 -10.17
C GLU A 507 -23.34 16.60 -9.80
#